data_AF-A0A094CI00-F1
#
_entry.id   AF-A0A094CI00-F1
#
_cell.length_a   1.000
_cell.length_b   1.000
_cell.length_c   1.000
_cell.angle_alpha   90.00
_cell.angle_beta   90.00
_cell.angle_gamma   90.00
#
_symmetry.space_group_name_H-M   'P 1'
#
loop_
_entity.id
_entity.type
_entity.pdbx_description
1 polymer ?
#
loop_
_entity_poly.entity_id
_entity_poly.type
_entity_poly.pdbx_seq_one_letter_code
_entity_poly.pdbx_strand_id
1 'polypeptide(L)'
;MTNQILRAAGLFQALLTTPIALTLGFLAFVELWDNFETIYRFLTYTVNGLLAAVILFILLIQDRMPSLSANVSFILEVAKSLLATAMWLWLLLDSAFAEHSSRYKEPSNARFMRVVRAFIAGLALLVLFYPTAVYATYVAREERKNGAVDRDAAIEEGERTPLLSQDA
;
A
#
# COMPACT_ATOMS: atom_id res chain seq x y z
N MET A 1 -20.03 9.95 7.06
CA MET A 1 -19.77 8.53 7.37
C MET A 1 -18.53 7.99 6.63
N THR A 2 -18.35 8.28 5.34
CA THR A 2 -17.29 7.70 4.49
C THR A 2 -15.87 7.96 5.00
N ASN A 3 -15.55 9.18 5.47
CA ASN A 3 -14.23 9.49 6.07
C ASN A 3 -13.90 8.69 7.34
N GLN A 4 -14.90 8.25 8.11
CA GLN A 4 -14.66 7.44 9.32
C GLN A 4 -14.25 6.01 8.96
N ILE A 5 -14.82 5.45 7.87
CA ILE A 5 -14.51 4.09 7.40
C ILE A 5 -13.09 4.04 6.83
N LEU A 6 -12.68 5.02 6.03
CA LEU A 6 -11.30 5.12 5.52
C LEU A 6 -10.28 5.28 6.65
N ARG A 7 -10.61 6.10 7.65
CA ARG A 7 -9.73 6.28 8.82
C ARG A 7 -9.61 4.99 9.63
N ALA A 8 -10.71 4.28 9.84
CA ALA A 8 -10.69 2.98 10.51
C ALA A 8 -9.87 1.95 9.72
N ALA A 9 -10.05 1.87 8.41
CA ALA A 9 -9.27 0.99 7.53
C ALA A 9 -7.78 1.33 7.59
N GLY A 10 -7.41 2.61 7.51
CA GLY A 10 -6.02 3.06 7.65
C GLY A 10 -5.41 2.69 9.00
N LEU A 11 -6.19 2.74 10.08
CA LEU A 11 -5.75 2.33 11.41
C LEU A 11 -5.52 0.81 11.49
N PHE A 12 -6.41 -0.01 10.90
CA PHE A 12 -6.18 -1.46 10.80
C PHE A 12 -4.97 -1.79 9.93
N GLN A 13 -4.77 -1.09 8.81
CA GLN A 13 -3.57 -1.22 7.98
C GLN A 13 -2.31 -0.89 8.80
N ALA A 14 -2.33 0.17 9.62
CA ALA A 14 -1.20 0.56 10.47
C ALA A 14 -0.94 -0.46 11.58
N LEU A 15 -1.99 -0.95 12.25
CA LEU A 15 -1.88 -1.99 13.27
C LEU A 15 -1.32 -3.30 12.71
N LEU A 16 -1.63 -3.63 11.45
CA LEU A 16 -1.08 -4.81 10.78
C LEU A 16 0.39 -4.60 10.37
N THR A 17 0.71 -3.44 9.78
CA THR A 17 2.03 -3.19 9.19
C THR A 17 3.11 -2.83 10.20
N THR A 18 2.74 -2.24 11.35
CA THR A 18 3.66 -1.89 12.44
C THR A 18 4.45 -3.09 12.97
N PRO A 19 3.80 -4.18 13.44
CA PRO A 19 4.53 -5.33 13.93
C PRO A 19 5.36 -6.00 12.82
N ILE A 20 4.91 -5.96 11.57
CA ILE A 20 5.66 -6.52 10.44
C ILE A 20 6.96 -5.73 10.23
N ALA A 21 6.89 -4.40 10.14
CA ALA A 21 8.06 -3.56 9.95
C ALA A 21 9.08 -3.72 11.08
N LEU A 22 8.61 -3.72 12.34
CA LEU A 22 9.48 -3.89 13.51
C LEU A 22 10.12 -5.28 13.56
N THR A 23 9.32 -6.34 13.36
CA THR A 23 9.82 -7.72 13.44
C THR A 23 10.82 -8.01 12.32
N LEU A 24 10.51 -7.62 11.08
CA LEU A 24 11.40 -7.84 9.94
C LEU A 24 12.65 -6.98 10.03
N GLY A 25 12.55 -5.73 10.50
CA GLY A 25 13.70 -4.88 10.77
C GLY A 25 14.63 -5.48 11.83
N PHE A 26 14.06 -6.01 12.92
CA PHE A 26 14.83 -6.70 13.95
C PHE A 26 15.50 -7.97 13.41
N LEU A 27 14.78 -8.81 12.65
CA LEU A 27 15.36 -10.01 12.05
C LEU A 27 16.47 -9.67 11.05
N ALA A 28 16.30 -8.64 10.23
CA ALA A 28 17.36 -8.16 9.35
C ALA A 28 18.61 -7.73 10.12
N PHE A 29 18.43 -7.06 11.26
CA PHE A 29 19.54 -6.68 12.15
C PHE A 29 20.25 -7.91 12.74
N VAL A 30 19.51 -8.95 13.13
CA VAL A 30 20.10 -10.20 13.63
C VAL A 30 20.91 -10.91 12.54
N GLU A 31 20.36 -11.03 11.33
CA GLU A 31 21.04 -11.70 10.20
C GLU A 31 22.30 -10.94 9.74
N LEU A 32 22.41 -9.63 10.00
CA LEU A 32 23.63 -8.86 9.75
C LEU A 32 24.82 -9.36 10.59
N TRP A 33 24.54 -9.93 11.76
CA TRP A 33 25.55 -10.43 12.69
C TRP A 33 25.91 -11.90 12.45
N ASP A 34 25.16 -12.58 11.60
CA ASP A 34 25.32 -14.00 11.29
C ASP A 34 26.02 -14.16 9.93
N ASN A 35 27.07 -15.00 9.85
CA ASN A 35 28.00 -15.07 8.71
C ASN A 35 27.37 -15.60 7.40
N PHE A 36 27.97 -15.24 6.26
CA PHE A 36 27.86 -15.66 4.83
C PHE A 36 26.68 -16.54 4.32
N GLU A 37 26.13 -17.49 5.07
CA GLU A 37 24.99 -18.34 4.67
C GLU A 37 23.63 -17.65 4.80
N THR A 38 23.57 -16.45 5.38
CA THR A 38 22.34 -15.73 5.75
C THR A 38 21.96 -14.59 4.81
N ILE A 39 22.74 -14.33 3.76
CA ILE A 39 22.53 -13.18 2.84
C ILE A 39 21.12 -13.17 2.25
N TYR A 40 20.58 -14.34 1.87
CA TYR A 40 19.22 -14.43 1.35
C TYR A 40 18.16 -14.02 2.40
N ARG A 41 18.32 -14.45 3.66
CA ARG A 41 17.41 -14.10 4.77
C ARG A 41 17.53 -12.63 5.13
N PHE A 42 18.76 -12.12 5.19
CA PHE A 42 19.05 -10.70 5.39
C PHE A 42 18.34 -9.84 4.34
N LEU A 43 18.51 -10.15 3.05
CA LEU A 43 17.85 -9.42 1.96
C LEU A 43 16.32 -9.54 2.06
N THR A 44 15.81 -10.73 2.33
CA THR A 44 14.37 -10.98 2.47
C THR A 44 13.76 -10.12 3.58
N TYR A 45 14.35 -10.12 4.77
CA TYR A 45 13.85 -9.34 5.90
C TYR A 45 14.04 -7.83 5.69
N THR A 46 15.17 -7.42 5.12
CA THR A 46 15.45 -5.99 4.84
C THR A 46 14.46 -5.43 3.83
N VAL A 47 14.26 -6.09 2.69
CA VAL A 47 13.35 -5.62 1.63
C VAL A 47 11.91 -5.60 2.14
N ASN A 48 11.42 -6.70 2.72
CA ASN A 48 10.04 -6.75 3.21
C ASN A 48 9.80 -5.82 4.41
N GLY A 49 10.80 -5.66 5.29
CA GLY A 49 10.76 -4.71 6.39
C GLY A 49 10.72 -3.26 5.90
N LEU A 50 11.51 -2.91 4.88
CA LEU A 50 11.49 -1.59 4.26
C LEU A 50 10.15 -1.31 3.57
N LEU A 51 9.60 -2.27 2.82
CA LEU A 51 8.28 -2.13 2.19
C LEU A 51 7.19 -1.87 3.24
N ALA A 52 7.19 -2.62 4.34
CA ALA A 52 6.28 -2.39 5.46
C ALA A 52 6.47 -1.02 6.11
N ALA A 53 7.73 -0.58 6.30
CA ALA A 53 8.04 0.74 6.84
C ALA A 53 7.58 1.88 5.92
N VAL A 54 7.72 1.72 4.60
CA VAL A 54 7.21 2.69 3.62
C VAL A 54 5.68 2.75 3.65
N ILE A 55 4.99 1.61 3.77
CA ILE A 55 3.52 1.61 3.95
C ILE A 55 3.13 2.38 5.22
N LEU A 56 3.81 2.13 6.35
CA LEU A 56 3.58 2.87 7.60
C LEU A 56 3.83 4.36 7.44
N PHE A 57 4.90 4.74 6.75
CA PHE A 57 5.21 6.14 6.47
C PHE A 57 4.09 6.82 5.68
N ILE A 58 3.54 6.14 4.66
CA ILE A 58 2.39 6.64 3.89
C ILE A 58 1.16 6.80 4.81
N LEU A 59 0.88 5.82 5.66
CA LEU A 59 -0.23 5.90 6.62
C LEU A 59 -0.08 7.06 7.60
N LEU A 60 1.15 7.31 8.07
CA LEU A 60 1.47 8.46 8.92
C LEU A 60 1.24 9.79 8.21
N ILE A 61 1.65 9.90 6.94
CA ILE A 61 1.38 11.09 6.12
C ILE A 61 -0.13 11.32 6.02
N GLN A 62 -0.89 10.29 5.70
CA GLN A 62 -2.34 10.41 5.52
C GLN A 62 -3.08 10.75 6.83
N ASP A 63 -2.63 10.24 7.98
CA ASP A 63 -3.22 10.61 9.28
C ASP A 63 -2.85 12.04 9.70
N ARG A 64 -1.61 12.48 9.42
CA ARG A 64 -1.14 13.83 9.75
C ARG A 64 -1.61 14.91 8.79
N MET A 65 -1.99 14.54 7.57
CA MET A 65 -2.46 15.46 6.52
C MET A 65 -3.88 15.08 6.05
N PRO A 66 -4.92 15.40 6.83
CA PRO A 66 -6.30 15.03 6.49
C PRO A 66 -6.87 15.81 5.28
N SER A 67 -6.23 16.90 4.87
CA SER A 67 -6.64 17.77 3.75
C SER A 67 -5.83 17.53 2.47
N LEU A 68 -5.32 16.32 2.25
CA LEU A 68 -4.65 15.97 0.99
C LEU A 68 -5.63 16.05 -0.17
N SER A 69 -5.16 16.55 -1.32
CA SER A 69 -5.96 16.53 -2.55
C SER A 69 -6.28 15.10 -2.96
N ALA A 70 -7.42 14.86 -3.63
CA ALA A 70 -7.79 13.49 -3.97
C ALA A 70 -6.80 12.82 -4.93
N ASN A 71 -6.11 13.58 -5.79
CA ASN A 71 -5.05 13.06 -6.62
C ASN A 71 -3.86 12.51 -5.79
N VAL A 72 -3.43 13.24 -4.75
CA VAL A 72 -2.35 12.77 -3.87
C VAL A 72 -2.83 11.59 -3.02
N SER A 73 -4.04 11.67 -2.47
CA SER A 73 -4.65 10.57 -1.71
C SER A 73 -4.74 9.29 -2.54
N PHE A 74 -5.17 9.41 -3.80
CA PHE A 74 -5.20 8.31 -4.77
C PHE A 74 -3.81 7.71 -5.01
N ILE A 75 -2.79 8.53 -5.27
CA ILE A 75 -1.42 8.04 -5.48
C ILE A 75 -0.92 7.26 -4.26
N LEU A 76 -1.17 7.77 -3.05
CA LEU A 76 -0.76 7.13 -1.81
C LEU A 76 -1.48 5.80 -1.56
N GLU A 77 -2.79 5.72 -1.83
CA GLU A 77 -3.55 4.46 -1.70
C GLU A 77 -3.11 3.40 -2.71
N VAL A 78 -2.85 3.81 -3.95
CA VAL A 78 -2.30 2.92 -4.99
C VAL A 78 -0.90 2.46 -4.62
N ALA A 79 -0.03 3.37 -4.17
CA ALA A 79 1.33 3.04 -3.76
C ALA A 79 1.35 2.00 -2.64
N LYS A 80 0.59 2.20 -1.56
CA LYS A 80 0.46 1.22 -0.48
C LYS A 80 0.00 -0.15 -0.99
N SER A 81 -1.00 -0.16 -1.87
CA SER A 81 -1.57 -1.40 -2.41
C SER A 81 -0.58 -2.15 -3.29
N LEU A 82 0.21 -1.43 -4.09
CA LEU A 82 1.29 -2.02 -4.89
C LEU A 82 2.41 -2.57 -4.01
N LEU A 83 2.82 -1.85 -2.97
CA LEU A 83 3.84 -2.32 -2.01
C LEU A 83 3.36 -3.59 -1.28
N ALA A 84 2.11 -3.60 -0.80
CA ALA A 84 1.52 -4.77 -0.16
C ALA A 84 1.38 -5.95 -1.13
N THR A 85 1.04 -5.68 -2.39
CA THR A 85 1.00 -6.71 -3.45
C THR A 85 2.38 -7.27 -3.72
N ALA A 86 3.43 -6.44 -3.76
CA ALA A 86 4.80 -6.88 -3.95
C ALA A 86 5.28 -7.79 -2.80
N MET A 87 4.95 -7.44 -1.55
CA MET A 87 5.22 -8.29 -0.39
C MET A 87 4.46 -9.62 -0.48
N TRP A 88 3.19 -9.60 -0.87
CA TRP A 88 2.41 -10.81 -1.05
C TRP A 88 2.96 -11.71 -2.17
N LEU A 89 3.33 -11.12 -3.32
CA LEU A 89 3.97 -11.83 -4.41
C LEU A 89 5.29 -12.45 -3.96
N TRP A 90 6.09 -11.74 -3.16
CA TRP A 90 7.30 -12.31 -2.57
C TRP A 90 7.00 -13.57 -1.74
N LEU A 91 6.00 -13.53 -0.87
CA LEU A 91 5.58 -14.69 -0.07
C LEU A 91 5.06 -15.85 -0.94
N LEU A 92 4.33 -15.53 -2.01
CA LEU A 92 3.81 -16.52 -2.93
C LEU A 92 4.96 -17.21 -3.68
N LEU A 93 5.92 -16.44 -4.20
CA LEU A 93 7.11 -16.96 -4.87
C LEU A 93 7.99 -17.77 -3.90
N ASP A 94 8.21 -17.29 -2.68
CA ASP A 94 8.95 -18.03 -1.64
C ASP A 94 8.26 -19.37 -1.30
N SER A 95 6.92 -19.41 -1.28
CA SER A 95 6.17 -20.66 -1.08
C SER A 95 6.25 -21.61 -2.28
N ALA A 96 6.37 -21.08 -3.50
CA ALA A 96 6.41 -21.85 -4.74
C ALA A 96 7.81 -22.42 -5.04
N PHE A 97 8.86 -21.64 -4.76
CA PHE A 97 10.26 -21.96 -5.03
C PHE A 97 11.03 -22.51 -3.82
N ALA A 98 10.35 -22.83 -2.72
CA ALA A 98 10.97 -23.54 -1.61
C ALA A 98 11.45 -24.95 -2.07
N GLU A 99 12.71 -25.04 -2.50
CA GLU A 99 13.28 -26.23 -3.11
C GLU A 99 13.64 -27.32 -2.07
N HIS A 100 13.43 -28.58 -2.47
CA HIS A 100 13.49 -29.81 -1.66
C HIS A 100 14.92 -30.19 -1.22
N SER A 101 15.65 -29.33 -0.51
CA SER A 101 17.00 -29.71 -0.07
C SER A 101 16.93 -30.87 0.94
N SER A 102 17.19 -32.07 0.42
CA SER A 102 17.05 -33.37 1.07
C SER A 102 18.13 -33.68 2.11
N ARG A 103 18.84 -32.67 2.62
CA ARG A 103 19.96 -32.89 3.54
C ARG A 103 19.52 -32.99 5.00
N TYR A 104 18.37 -32.40 5.33
CA TYR A 104 17.61 -32.66 6.54
C TYR A 104 16.14 -32.69 6.13
N LYS A 105 15.39 -33.73 6.53
CA LYS A 105 13.92 -33.74 6.35
C LYS A 105 13.36 -32.46 6.95
N GLU A 106 13.10 -31.44 6.13
CA GLU A 106 12.27 -30.33 6.57
C GLU A 106 10.93 -30.94 7.03
N PRO A 107 10.46 -30.65 8.24
CA PRO A 107 9.17 -31.13 8.67
C PRO A 107 8.13 -30.60 7.68
N SER A 108 7.24 -31.46 7.19
CA SER A 108 6.17 -31.13 6.22
C SER A 108 5.38 -29.86 6.57
N ASN A 109 5.34 -29.50 7.85
CA ASN A 109 4.76 -28.26 8.36
C ASN A 109 5.40 -26.97 7.84
N ALA A 110 6.69 -26.95 7.49
CA ALA A 110 7.37 -25.72 7.08
C ALA A 110 6.79 -25.15 5.76
N ARG A 111 6.57 -26.02 4.77
CA ARG A 111 5.95 -25.63 3.49
C ARG A 111 4.50 -25.20 3.68
N PHE A 112 3.73 -25.97 4.44
CA PHE A 112 2.33 -25.61 4.76
C PHE A 112 2.26 -24.23 5.41
N MET A 113 3.15 -23.93 6.36
CA MET A 113 3.19 -22.63 7.02
C MET A 113 3.52 -21.48 6.05
N ARG A 114 4.39 -21.67 5.06
CA ARG A 114 4.67 -20.65 4.02
C ARG A 114 3.45 -20.37 3.15
N VAL A 115 2.75 -21.42 2.71
CA VAL A 115 1.50 -21.29 1.94
C VAL A 115 0.41 -20.60 2.74
N VAL A 116 0.22 -20.98 4.00
CA VAL A 116 -0.76 -20.35 4.90
C VAL A 116 -0.44 -18.87 5.10
N ARG A 117 0.83 -18.50 5.29
CA ARG A 117 1.25 -17.09 5.39
C ARG A 117 0.92 -16.30 4.11
N ALA A 118 1.23 -16.85 2.94
CA ALA A 118 0.91 -16.22 1.66
C ALA A 118 -0.62 -16.07 1.48
N PHE A 119 -1.40 -17.07 1.89
CA PHE A 119 -2.86 -17.03 1.83
C PHE A 119 -3.45 -15.96 2.76
N ILE A 120 -3.01 -15.92 4.03
CA ILE A 120 -3.46 -14.91 5.00
C ILE A 120 -3.08 -13.50 4.53
N ALA A 121 -1.87 -13.32 4.00
CA ALA A 121 -1.43 -12.04 3.45
C ALA A 121 -2.29 -11.63 2.24
N GLY A 122 -2.68 -12.58 1.38
CA GLY A 122 -3.60 -12.33 0.26
C GLY A 122 -4.99 -11.90 0.74
N LEU A 123 -5.53 -12.52 1.79
CA LEU A 123 -6.79 -12.09 2.40
C LEU A 123 -6.69 -10.68 3.00
N ALA A 124 -5.60 -10.38 3.72
CA ALA A 124 -5.37 -9.05 4.26
C ALA A 124 -5.28 -7.98 3.15
N LEU A 125 -4.61 -8.30 2.04
CA LEU A 125 -4.53 -7.44 0.85
C LEU A 125 -5.92 -7.14 0.28
N LEU A 126 -6.74 -8.18 0.07
CA LEU A 126 -8.07 -8.07 -0.52
C LEU A 126 -9.07 -7.33 0.36
N VAL A 127 -8.96 -7.46 1.69
CA VAL A 127 -9.91 -6.88 2.64
C VAL A 127 -9.49 -5.48 3.08
N LEU A 128 -8.20 -5.22 3.24
CA LEU A 128 -7.72 -3.95 3.80
C LEU A 128 -7.19 -2.99 2.74
N PHE A 129 -6.43 -3.45 1.74
CA PHE A 129 -5.71 -2.55 0.82
C PHE A 129 -6.50 -2.26 -0.46
N TYR A 130 -7.05 -3.29 -1.11
CA TYR A 130 -7.75 -3.10 -2.37
C TYR A 130 -9.03 -2.26 -2.24
N PRO A 131 -9.86 -2.40 -1.18
CA PRO A 131 -11.05 -1.58 -1.04
C PRO A 131 -10.72 -0.08 -0.91
N THR A 132 -9.66 0.29 -0.18
CA THR A 132 -9.26 1.70 -0.04
C THR A 132 -8.70 2.25 -1.34
N ALA A 133 -7.93 1.48 -2.09
CA ALA A 133 -7.44 1.87 -3.42
C ALA A 133 -8.56 2.02 -4.47
N VAL A 134 -9.51 1.08 -4.50
CA VAL A 134 -10.68 1.16 -5.40
C VAL A 134 -11.51 2.40 -5.07
N TYR A 135 -11.76 2.65 -3.78
CA TYR A 135 -12.47 3.85 -3.34
C TYR A 135 -11.73 5.13 -3.76
N ALA A 136 -10.43 5.22 -3.52
CA ALA A 136 -9.65 6.40 -3.91
C ALA A 136 -9.63 6.61 -5.44
N THR A 137 -9.64 5.52 -6.21
CA THR A 137 -9.78 5.57 -7.68
C THR A 137 -11.13 6.14 -8.09
N TYR A 138 -12.20 5.72 -7.41
CA TYR A 138 -13.55 6.22 -7.65
C TYR A 138 -13.64 7.72 -7.37
N VAL A 139 -13.18 8.17 -6.20
CA VAL A 139 -13.19 9.59 -5.80
C VAL A 139 -12.37 10.46 -6.76
N ALA A 140 -11.15 10.03 -7.10
CA ALA A 140 -10.30 10.79 -8.02
C ALA A 140 -10.91 10.89 -9.43
N ARG A 141 -11.69 9.89 -9.88
CA ARG A 141 -12.43 9.96 -11.14
C ARG A 141 -13.61 10.91 -11.05
N GLU A 142 -14.32 10.94 -9.94
CA GLU A 142 -15.47 11.80 -9.73
C GLU A 142 -15.07 13.27 -9.65
N GLU A 143 -13.98 13.60 -8.93
CA GLU A 143 -13.43 14.95 -8.91
C GLU A 143 -12.95 15.42 -10.29
N ARG A 144 -12.36 14.53 -11.10
CA ARG A 144 -11.98 14.88 -12.48
C ARG A 144 -13.18 15.18 -13.36
N LYS A 145 -14.28 14.45 -13.18
CA LYS A 145 -15.52 14.72 -13.92
C LYS A 145 -16.15 16.03 -13.49
N ASN A 146 -16.28 16.25 -12.18
CA ASN A 146 -16.90 17.47 -11.65
C ASN A 146 -16.04 18.70 -11.96
N GLY A 147 -14.71 18.61 -11.83
CA GLY A 147 -13.80 19.70 -12.19
C GLY A 147 -13.75 19.99 -13.70
N ALA A 148 -14.06 19.02 -14.56
CA ALA A 148 -14.26 19.26 -15.99
C ALA A 148 -15.58 20.01 -16.24
N VAL A 149 -16.67 19.58 -15.59
CA VAL A 149 -17.98 20.25 -15.68
C VAL A 149 -17.91 21.69 -15.14
N ASP A 150 -17.25 21.93 -14.01
CA ASP A 150 -17.07 23.28 -13.45
C ASP A 150 -16.21 24.17 -14.35
N ARG A 151 -15.18 23.61 -15.00
CA ARG A 151 -14.38 24.34 -16.01
C ARG A 151 -15.21 24.69 -17.23
N ASP A 152 -15.98 23.74 -17.75
CA ASP A 152 -16.82 23.94 -18.92
C ASP A 152 -17.91 24.98 -18.62
N ALA A 153 -18.52 24.94 -17.43
CA ALA A 153 -19.48 25.94 -16.97
C ALA A 153 -18.84 27.33 -16.79
N ALA A 154 -17.63 27.41 -16.22
CA ALA A 154 -16.91 28.68 -16.07
C ALA A 154 -16.46 29.27 -17.43
N ILE A 155 -16.15 28.44 -18.42
CA ILE A 155 -15.87 28.86 -19.79
C ILE A 155 -17.17 29.38 -20.44
N GLU A 156 -18.28 28.67 -20.28
CA GLU A 156 -19.59 29.09 -20.82
C GLU A 156 -20.10 30.39 -20.17
N GLU A 157 -19.85 30.59 -18.88
CA GLU A 157 -20.20 31.81 -18.14
C GLU A 157 -19.28 32.99 -18.52
N GLY A 158 -17.99 32.74 -18.72
CA GLY A 158 -17.01 33.72 -19.23
C GLY A 158 -17.30 34.18 -20.67
N GLU A 159 -17.83 33.30 -21.51
CA GLU A 159 -18.29 33.64 -22.87
C GLU A 159 -19.60 34.46 -22.89
N ARG A 160 -20.41 34.38 -21.82
CA ARG A 160 -21.68 35.12 -21.68
C ARG A 160 -21.52 36.50 -21.03
N THR A 161 -20.38 36.80 -20.42
CA THR A 161 -20.02 38.17 -20.01
C THR A 161 -19.29 38.89 -21.14
N PRO A 162 -19.96 39.79 -21.90
CA PRO A 162 -19.29 40.48 -22.99
C PRO A 162 -18.20 41.43 -22.45
N LEU A 163 -17.02 41.38 -23.06
CA LEU A 163 -15.86 42.27 -22.86
C LEU A 163 -16.14 43.72 -23.31
N LEU A 164 -17.22 44.35 -22.83
CA LEU A 164 -17.71 45.66 -23.29
C LEU A 164 -17.80 46.71 -22.18
N SER A 165 -16.90 46.68 -21.19
CA SER A 165 -16.78 47.77 -20.21
C SER A 165 -15.39 48.42 -20.15
N GLN A 166 -14.60 48.31 -21.21
CA GLN A 166 -13.26 48.93 -21.28
C GLN A 166 -13.13 50.12 -22.24
N ASP A 167 -14.25 50.71 -22.69
CA ASP A 167 -14.23 52.01 -23.38
C ASP A 167 -15.12 53.00 -22.63
N ALA A 168 -14.51 53.77 -21.71
CA ALA A 168 -14.99 55.07 -21.24
C ALA A 168 -13.80 55.94 -20.82
#